data_AF-A0A0A7GHN7-F1
#
_entry.id   AF-A0A0A7GHN7-F1
#
_cell.length_a   1.000
_cell.length_b   1.000
_cell.length_c   1.000
_cell.angle_alpha   90.00
_cell.angle_beta   90.00
_cell.angle_gamma   90.00
#
_symmetry.space_group_name_H-M   'P 1'
#
loop_
_entity.id
_entity.type
_entity.pdbx_description
1 polymer ?
#
loop_
_entity_poly.entity_id
_entity_poly.type
_entity_poly.pdbx_seq_one_letter_code
_entity_poly.pdbx_strand_id
1 'polypeptide(L)'
;MKLIACPSCGEEIEIRDLFEGVEIECDLCGAVLLYENGKFILLDTNEEFEPEDLEKEYEDESNFDDEEEFEDDEYFGDFEE
;
A
#
# COMPACT_ATOMS: atom_id res chain seq x y z
N MET A 1 8.67 5.36 15.82
CA MET A 1 7.26 5.55 15.45
C MET A 1 7.16 5.21 13.99
N LYS A 2 6.31 4.24 13.65
CA LYS A 2 6.07 3.76 12.29
C LYS A 2 4.58 3.92 12.03
N LEU A 3 4.19 4.40 10.86
CA LEU A 3 2.79 4.47 10.46
C LEU A 3 2.54 3.46 9.36
N ILE A 4 1.51 2.65 9.54
CA ILE A 4 1.07 1.69 8.54
C ILE A 4 -0.41 1.92 8.22
N ALA A 5 -0.83 1.57 7.01
CA ALA A 5 -2.23 1.50 6.64
C ALA A 5 -2.80 0.13 7.01
N CYS A 6 -4.00 0.10 7.59
CA CYS A 6 -4.74 -1.12 7.83
C CYS A 6 -5.09 -1.78 6.48
N PRO A 7 -4.68 -3.03 6.20
CA PRO A 7 -5.03 -3.70 4.95
C PRO A 7 -6.53 -3.99 4.81
N SER A 8 -7.28 -3.98 5.92
CA SER A 8 -8.71 -4.28 5.94
C SER A 8 -9.60 -3.06 5.65
N CYS A 9 -9.24 -1.88 6.17
CA CYS A 9 -10.08 -0.67 6.06
C CYS A 9 -9.36 0.57 5.51
N GLY A 10 -8.03 0.54 5.38
CA GLY A 10 -7.20 1.66 4.94
C GLY A 10 -6.87 2.70 6.02
N GLU A 11 -7.31 2.50 7.27
CA GLU A 11 -7.05 3.43 8.38
C GLU A 11 -5.57 3.47 8.76
N GLU A 12 -5.09 4.63 9.19
CA GLU A 12 -3.72 4.83 9.62
C GLU A 12 -3.50 4.35 11.06
N ILE A 13 -2.51 3.48 11.26
CA ILE A 13 -2.16 2.91 12.55
C ILE A 13 -0.77 3.40 12.96
N GLU A 14 -0.70 4.11 14.09
CA GLU A 14 0.57 4.53 14.71
C GLU A 14 1.16 3.39 15.56
N ILE A 15 2.30 2.85 15.13
CA ILE A 15 3.05 1.85 15.87
C ILE A 15 4.21 2.53 16.61
N ARG A 16 4.15 2.51 17.94
CA ARG A 16 5.20 3.09 18.80
C ARG A 16 6.41 2.18 18.91
N ASP A 17 6.17 0.90 19.13
CA ASP A 17 7.18 -0.14 19.34
C ASP A 17 6.87 -1.34 18.44
N LEU A 18 7.67 -1.53 17.39
CA LEU A 18 7.57 -2.69 16.49
C LEU A 18 8.63 -3.72 16.90
N PHE A 19 8.20 -4.90 17.32
CA PHE A 19 9.06 -6.03 17.68
C PHE A 19 8.40 -7.35 17.29
N GLU A 20 9.17 -8.41 17.10
CA GLU A 20 8.62 -9.71 16.71
C GLU A 20 7.64 -10.26 17.76
N GLY A 21 6.49 -10.72 17.30
CA GLY A 21 5.38 -11.19 18.12
C GLY A 21 4.47 -10.07 18.64
N VAL A 22 4.61 -8.82 18.17
CA VAL A 22 3.68 -7.74 18.56
C VAL A 22 2.36 -7.86 17.79
N GLU A 23 1.25 -7.73 18.51
CA GLU A 23 -0.09 -7.64 17.96
C GLU A 23 -0.53 -6.17 17.92
N ILE A 24 -1.03 -5.75 16.76
CA ILE A 24 -1.45 -4.38 16.47
C ILE A 24 -2.92 -4.44 16.06
N GLU A 25 -3.78 -3.84 16.87
CA GLU A 25 -5.22 -3.75 16.60
C GLU A 25 -5.56 -2.41 15.93
N CYS A 26 -6.39 -2.45 14.90
CA CYS A 26 -6.93 -1.25 14.27
C CYS A 26 -8.15 -0.74 15.05
N ASP A 27 -8.10 0.50 15.55
CA ASP A 27 -9.20 1.11 16.30
C ASP A 27 -10.49 1.32 15.46
N LEU A 28 -10.40 1.36 14.13
CA LEU A 28 -11.54 1.64 13.25
C LEU A 28 -12.36 0.38 12.91
N CYS A 29 -11.69 -0.69 12.45
CA CYS A 29 -12.36 -1.92 12.04
C CYS A 29 -12.17 -3.09 13.02
N GLY A 30 -11.25 -2.98 13.98
CA GLY A 30 -10.91 -4.06 14.93
C GLY A 30 -10.03 -5.16 14.35
N ALA A 31 -9.46 -4.97 13.16
CA ALA A 31 -8.52 -5.93 12.57
C ALA A 31 -7.25 -6.05 13.41
N VAL A 32 -6.76 -7.27 13.62
CA VAL A 32 -5.53 -7.54 14.38
C VAL A 32 -4.42 -8.02 13.43
N LEU A 33 -3.30 -7.32 13.45
CA LEU A 33 -2.08 -7.63 12.70
C LEU A 33 -1.01 -8.16 13.67
N LEU A 34 -0.41 -9.30 13.35
CA LEU A 34 0.73 -9.85 14.06
C LEU A 34 2.01 -9.56 13.28
N TYR A 35 3.02 -8.97 13.91
CA TYR A 35 4.32 -8.79 13.28
C TYR A 35 5.23 -9.98 13.58
N GLU A 36 5.54 -10.81 12.58
CA GLU A 36 6.38 -12.00 12.75
C GLU A 36 7.25 -12.24 11.51
N ASN A 37 8.50 -12.68 11.70
CA ASN A 37 9.44 -12.92 10.60
C ASN A 37 9.63 -11.72 9.65
N GLY A 38 9.51 -10.50 10.19
CA GLY A 38 9.63 -9.27 9.43
C GLY A 38 8.39 -8.86 8.63
N LYS A 39 7.26 -9.57 8.75
CA LYS A 39 6.02 -9.32 8.01
C LYS A 39 4.84 -9.05 8.93
N PHE A 40 3.79 -8.43 8.41
CA PHE A 40 2.51 -8.30 9.09
C PHE A 40 1.55 -9.40 8.64
N ILE A 41 0.95 -10.10 9.59
CA ILE A 41 0.00 -11.18 9.35
C ILE A 41 -1.37 -10.72 9.85
N LEU A 42 -2.34 -10.60 8.96
CA LEU A 42 -3.71 -10.31 9.35
C LEU A 42 -4.33 -11.56 9.96
N LEU A 43 -4.61 -11.56 11.26
CA LEU A 43 -5.08 -12.75 11.97
C LEU A 43 -6.48 -13.22 11.53
N ASP A 44 -7.28 -12.32 10.94
CA ASP A 44 -8.64 -12.63 10.50
C ASP A 44 -8.65 -13.50 9.22
N THR A 45 -7.80 -13.16 8.24
CA THR A 45 -7.71 -13.85 6.94
C THR A 45 -6.46 -14.70 6.77
N ASN A 46 -5.50 -14.56 7.69
CA ASN A 46 -4.18 -15.18 7.64
C ASN A 46 -3.33 -14.73 6.43
N GLU A 47 -3.61 -13.54 5.89
CA GLU A 47 -2.83 -12.91 4.82
C GLU A 47 -1.56 -12.26 5.36
N GLU A 48 -0.47 -12.39 4.61
CA GLU A 48 0.84 -11.82 4.93
C GLU A 48 1.09 -10.57 4.08
N PHE A 49 1.58 -9.51 4.71
CA PHE A 49 1.91 -8.23 4.09
C PHE A 49 3.34 -7.82 4.45
N GLU A 50 4.10 -7.34 3.47
CA GLU A 50 5.41 -6.77 3.78
C GLU A 50 5.24 -5.39 4.44
N PRO A 51 6.17 -4.97 5.32
CA PRO A 51 6.06 -3.67 5.98
C PRO A 51 6.04 -2.51 4.99
N GLU A 52 6.74 -2.66 3.86
CA GLU A 52 6.85 -1.67 2.80
C GLU A 52 5.51 -1.48 2.06
N ASP A 53 4.71 -2.54 1.87
CA ASP A 53 3.38 -2.45 1.26
C ASP A 53 2.38 -1.67 2.12
N LEU A 54 2.54 -1.73 3.45
CA LEU A 54 1.63 -1.07 4.39
C LEU A 54 2.14 0.29 4.84
N GLU A 55 3.44 0.57 4.68
CA GLU A 55 4.03 1.84 5.06
C GLU A 55 3.49 2.92 4.13
N LYS A 56 2.73 3.87 4.68
CA LYS A 56 2.41 5.08 3.94
C LYS A 56 3.69 5.91 3.86
N GLU A 57 4.36 5.85 2.72
CA GLU A 57 5.31 6.88 2.33
C GLU A 57 4.52 8.19 2.30
N TYR A 58 4.90 9.14 3.17
CA TYR A 58 4.53 10.53 2.96
C TYR A 58 5.10 10.90 1.59
N GLU A 59 4.23 11.14 0.61
CA GLU A 59 4.60 11.66 -0.70
C GLU A 59 5.58 12.83 -0.51
N ASP A 60 6.87 12.59 -0.69
CA ASP A 60 7.75 13.61 -1.22
C ASP A 60 7.38 13.68 -2.71
N GLU A 61 6.90 14.85 -3.12
CA GLU A 61 6.23 15.21 -4.38
C GLU A 61 7.15 15.06 -5.61
N SER A 62 7.86 13.93 -5.79
CA SER A 62 8.95 13.81 -6.76
C SER A 62 9.12 12.44 -7.44
N ASN A 63 8.07 11.63 -7.62
CA ASN A 63 8.16 10.46 -8.49
C ASN A 63 7.03 10.42 -9.53
N PHE A 64 7.12 11.35 -10.47
CA PHE A 64 6.37 11.37 -11.72
C PHE A 64 6.99 10.32 -12.66
N ASP A 65 6.59 9.06 -12.51
CA ASP A 65 6.90 8.00 -13.49
C ASP A 65 5.81 8.04 -14.58
N ASP A 66 6.03 8.92 -15.56
CA ASP A 66 5.26 9.04 -16.80
C ASP A 66 5.80 7.99 -17.78
N GLU A 67 5.35 6.74 -17.64
CA GLU A 67 5.57 5.70 -18.64
C GLU A 67 4.29 5.52 -19.47
N GLU A 68 3.93 6.55 -20.26
CA GLU A 68 2.93 6.43 -21.32
C GLU A 68 3.63 6.33 -22.69
N GLU A 69 4.12 5.12 -23.00
CA GLU A 69 4.57 4.71 -24.33
C GLU A 69 3.36 4.70 -25.28
N PHE A 70 3.07 5.85 -25.89
CA PHE A 70 2.08 5.99 -26.97
C PHE A 70 2.59 5.35 -28.27
N GLU A 71 2.35 4.06 -28.45
CA GLU A 71 2.23 3.44 -29.79
C GLU A 71 0.74 3.42 -30.19
N ASP A 72 0.30 4.42 -30.96
CA ASP A 72 -0.92 4.32 -31.76
C ASP A 72 -0.56 4.54 -33.24
N ASP A 73 -0.21 3.42 -33.87
CA ASP A 73 0.05 3.29 -35.30
C ASP A 73 -1.29 3.22 -36.08
N GLU A 74 -1.29 3.76 -37.30
CA GLU A 74 -2.25 3.53 -38.41
C GLU A 74 -3.51 4.44 -38.62
N TYR A 75 -3.30 5.51 -39.40
CA TYR A 75 -3.81 5.73 -40.77
C TYR A 75 -5.32 5.56 -41.12
N PHE A 76 -6.05 6.65 -41.44
CA PHE A 76 -6.74 6.95 -42.72
C PHE A 76 -7.66 8.20 -42.62
N GLY A 77 -7.71 9.04 -43.66
CA GLY A 77 -8.84 9.98 -43.80
C GLY A 77 -8.60 11.25 -44.63
N ASP A 78 -8.38 11.09 -45.93
CA ASP A 78 -8.50 12.12 -46.95
C ASP A 78 -9.78 12.97 -46.80
N PHE A 79 -9.66 14.30 -46.74
CA PHE A 79 -10.76 15.20 -47.11
C PHE A 79 -10.23 16.53 -47.64
N GLU A 80 -10.34 16.70 -48.96
CA GLU A 80 -10.20 17.96 -49.70
C GLU A 80 -11.23 19.01 -49.23
N GLU A 81 -10.82 20.28 -49.11
CA GLU A 81 -11.61 21.44 -49.56
C GLU A 81 -10.71 22.64 -49.92
#